data_AF-A0A183SAT9-F1
#
_entry.id   AF-A0A183SAT9-F1
#
_cell.length_a   1.000
_cell.length_b   1.000
_cell.length_c   1.000
_cell.angle_alpha   90.00
_cell.angle_beta   90.00
_cell.angle_gamma   90.00
#
_symmetry.space_group_name_H-M   'P 1'
#
loop_
_entity.id
_entity.type
_entity.pdbx_description
1 polymer ?
#
loop_
_entity_poly.entity_id
_entity_poly.type
_entity_poly.pdbx_seq_one_letter_code
_entity_poly.pdbx_strand_id
1 'polypeptide(L)'
;MLRFLSSPTRKLALTAGVNINTPFPTATALLSTLFDNQLSPGTANQCFANLRQTRNQSVDDFARELGRLASLAFPNLPQVDRDKLILHHFVTGLLARTATKFGGSNPLTQEIR
;
A
#
# COMPACT_ATOMS: atom_id res chain seq x y z
N MET A 1 -24.16 -8.43 -1.31
CA MET A 1 -23.01 -7.54 -1.02
C MET A 1 -23.07 -6.97 0.40
N LEU A 2 -24.09 -6.20 0.79
CA LEU A 2 -24.15 -5.55 2.12
C LEU A 2 -24.12 -6.51 3.33
N ARG A 3 -24.55 -7.78 3.15
CA ARG A 3 -24.52 -8.81 4.20
C ARG A 3 -23.10 -9.24 4.61
N PHE A 4 -22.10 -8.93 3.79
CA PHE A 4 -20.69 -9.24 4.06
C PHE A 4 -19.96 -8.11 4.81
N LEU A 5 -20.63 -6.96 5.00
CA LEU A 5 -20.08 -5.82 5.72
C LEU A 5 -20.36 -5.94 7.22
N SER A 6 -19.42 -5.48 8.05
CA SER A 6 -19.66 -5.34 9.50
C SER A 6 -20.83 -4.38 9.77
N SER A 7 -21.46 -4.47 10.96
CA SER A 7 -22.61 -3.61 11.28
C SER A 7 -22.32 -2.11 11.13
N PRO A 8 -21.18 -1.57 11.63
CA PRO A 8 -20.78 -0.18 11.39
C PRO A 8 -20.61 0.15 9.91
N THR A 9 -19.91 -0.71 9.16
CA THR A 9 -19.62 -0.55 7.73
C THR A 9 -20.89 -0.56 6.88
N ARG A 10 -21.85 -1.41 7.24
CA ARG A 10 -23.16 -1.50 6.58
C ARG A 10 -24.01 -0.26 6.84
N LYS A 11 -23.97 0.30 8.06
CA LYS A 11 -24.66 1.57 8.37
C LYS A 11 -24.10 2.71 7.52
N LEU A 12 -22.77 2.81 7.43
CA LEU A 12 -22.10 3.78 6.56
C LEU A 12 -22.48 3.64 5.08
N ALA A 13 -22.47 2.41 4.56
CA ALA A 13 -22.88 2.13 3.18
C ALA A 13 -24.32 2.56 2.88
N LEU A 14 -25.25 2.29 3.81
CA LEU A 14 -26.65 2.70 3.70
C LEU A 14 -26.79 4.23 3.74
N THR A 15 -26.07 4.91 4.64
CA THR A 15 -26.05 6.38 4.71
C THR A 15 -25.49 7.02 3.44
N ALA A 16 -24.54 6.37 2.77
CA ALA A 16 -24.03 6.80 1.47
C ALA A 16 -24.94 6.42 0.28
N GLY A 17 -26.14 5.90 0.54
CA GLY A 17 -27.14 5.61 -0.49
C GLY A 17 -27.01 4.23 -1.15
N VAL A 18 -26.09 3.37 -0.69
CA VAL A 18 -25.99 1.99 -1.19
C VAL A 18 -27.16 1.18 -0.64
N ASN A 19 -28.10 0.82 -1.52
CA ASN A 19 -29.25 -0.02 -1.19
C ASN A 19 -29.29 -1.31 -2.03
N ILE A 20 -30.29 -2.16 -1.80
CA ILE A 20 -30.43 -3.45 -2.48
C ILE A 20 -30.71 -3.33 -3.99
N ASN A 21 -31.24 -2.19 -4.44
CA ASN A 21 -31.55 -1.88 -5.83
C ASN A 21 -30.40 -1.14 -6.54
N THR A 22 -29.33 -0.79 -5.82
CA THR A 22 -28.18 -0.08 -6.40
C THR A 22 -27.44 -1.05 -7.33
N PRO A 23 -27.27 -0.72 -8.62
CA PRO A 23 -26.51 -1.55 -9.54
C PRO A 23 -25.10 -1.83 -9.00
N PHE A 24 -24.60 -3.04 -9.22
CA PHE A 24 -23.30 -3.48 -8.68
C PHE A 24 -22.15 -2.51 -9.00
N PRO A 25 -21.98 -1.97 -10.23
CA PRO A 25 -20.91 -1.02 -10.52
C PRO A 25 -21.01 0.27 -9.70
N THR A 26 -22.22 0.79 -9.54
CA THR A 26 -22.49 2.00 -8.73
C THR A 26 -22.25 1.74 -7.25
N ALA A 27 -22.67 0.58 -6.75
CA ALA A 27 -22.43 0.19 -5.37
C ALA A 27 -20.93 0.03 -5.08
N THR A 28 -20.17 -0.56 -6.00
CA THR A 28 -18.71 -0.68 -5.86
C THR A 28 -18.03 0.68 -5.89
N ALA A 29 -18.41 1.59 -6.80
CA ALA A 29 -17.85 2.95 -6.84
C ALA A 29 -18.13 3.74 -5.55
N LEU A 30 -19.35 3.64 -5.01
CA LEU A 30 -19.73 4.28 -3.74
C LEU A 30 -18.94 3.71 -2.56
N LEU A 31 -18.79 2.39 -2.49
CA LEU A 31 -18.01 1.75 -1.43
C LEU A 31 -16.52 2.06 -1.53
N SER A 32 -15.95 2.03 -2.74
CA SER A 32 -14.56 2.47 -2.97
C SER A 32 -14.37 3.89 -2.47
N THR A 33 -15.24 4.83 -2.85
CA THR A 33 -15.16 6.22 -2.37
C THR A 33 -15.26 6.34 -0.85
N LEU A 34 -16.11 5.52 -0.22
CA LEU A 34 -16.33 5.47 1.21
C LEU A 34 -15.12 4.94 1.99
N PHE A 35 -14.38 3.98 1.45
CA PHE A 35 -13.25 3.34 2.13
C PHE A 35 -11.89 3.86 1.70
N ASP A 36 -11.74 4.35 0.48
CA ASP A 36 -10.48 4.84 -0.06
C ASP A 36 -10.10 6.23 0.49
N ASN A 37 -11.07 7.02 0.99
CA ASN A 37 -10.89 8.42 1.39
C ASN A 37 -10.89 8.70 2.91
N GLN A 38 -10.76 7.70 3.78
CA GLN A 38 -10.96 7.91 5.23
C GLN A 38 -9.73 8.44 5.99
N LEU A 39 -8.56 8.51 5.34
CA LEU A 39 -7.36 9.02 6.01
C LEU A 39 -7.19 10.51 5.73
N SER A 40 -7.15 11.31 6.79
CA SER A 40 -6.66 12.69 6.68
C SER A 40 -5.24 12.68 6.12
N PRO A 41 -4.80 13.72 5.39
CA PRO A 41 -3.43 13.78 4.88
C PRO A 41 -2.35 13.56 5.96
N GLY A 42 -2.58 14.09 7.17
CA GLY A 42 -1.67 13.89 8.31
C GLY A 42 -1.61 12.44 8.77
N THR A 43 -2.76 11.77 8.87
CA THR A 43 -2.81 10.33 9.22
C THR A 43 -2.20 9.47 8.12
N ALA A 44 -2.49 9.77 6.86
CA ALA A 44 -1.91 9.08 5.71
C ALA A 44 -0.38 9.24 5.68
N ASN A 45 0.15 10.43 5.99
CA ASN A 45 1.58 10.67 6.09
C ASN A 45 2.22 9.84 7.21
N GLN A 46 1.58 9.78 8.38
CA GLN A 46 2.07 8.94 9.47
C GLN A 46 2.06 7.44 9.08
N CYS A 47 1.01 6.97 8.42
CA CYS A 47 0.96 5.60 7.91
C CYS A 47 2.04 5.36 6.87
N PHE A 48 2.24 6.29 5.93
CA PHE A 48 3.26 6.23 4.89
C PHE A 48 4.65 6.09 5.50
N ALA A 49 4.99 6.95 6.47
CA ALA A 49 6.30 6.97 7.13
C ALA A 49 6.62 5.71 7.96
N ASN A 50 5.60 4.97 8.41
CA ASN A 50 5.75 3.76 9.21
C ASN A 50 5.58 2.47 8.38
N LEU A 51 5.20 2.57 7.10
CA LEU A 51 4.88 1.42 6.29
C LEU A 51 6.16 0.65 5.95
N ARG A 52 6.18 -0.64 6.32
CA ARG A 52 7.26 -1.58 5.98
C ARG A 52 6.65 -2.84 5.38
N GLN A 53 7.37 -3.46 4.45
CA GLN A 53 6.92 -4.73 3.88
C GLN A 53 6.87 -5.81 4.97
N THR A 54 5.74 -6.48 5.08
CA THR A 54 5.60 -7.62 6.00
C THR A 54 6.06 -8.93 5.34
N ARG A 55 6.42 -9.94 6.14
CA ARG A 55 6.92 -11.25 5.64
C ARG A 55 5.97 -11.97 4.67
N ASN A 56 4.67 -11.68 4.75
CA ASN A 56 3.62 -12.34 3.97
C ASN A 56 3.08 -11.45 2.85
N GLN A 57 3.62 -10.24 2.67
CA GLN A 57 3.17 -9.28 1.68
C GLN A 57 4.06 -9.36 0.43
N SER A 58 3.44 -9.44 -0.74
CA SER A 58 4.18 -9.36 -2.01
C SER A 58 4.81 -7.98 -2.19
N VAL A 59 5.86 -7.91 -3.01
CA VAL A 59 6.51 -6.63 -3.32
C VAL A 59 5.55 -5.69 -4.05
N ASP A 60 4.71 -6.23 -4.94
CA ASP A 60 3.71 -5.46 -5.68
C ASP A 60 2.62 -4.88 -4.77
N ASP A 61 2.13 -5.67 -3.80
CA ASP A 61 1.14 -5.20 -2.83
C ASP A 61 1.72 -4.10 -1.93
N PHE A 62 3.01 -4.22 -1.57
CA PHE A 62 3.72 -3.20 -0.80
C PHE A 62 3.87 -1.89 -1.60
N ALA A 63 4.30 -1.98 -2.86
CA ALA A 63 4.42 -0.81 -3.75
C ALA A 63 3.06 -0.13 -3.98
N ARG A 64 2.00 -0.92 -4.20
CA ARG A 64 0.64 -0.42 -4.37
C ARG A 64 0.16 0.35 -3.14
N GLU A 65 0.37 -0.20 -1.94
CA GLU A 65 -0.06 0.46 -0.70
C GLU A 65 0.76 1.73 -0.41
N LEU A 66 2.05 1.73 -0.70
CA LEU A 66 2.89 2.94 -0.65
C LEU A 66 2.37 4.05 -1.57
N GLY A 67 2.04 3.71 -2.83
CA GLY A 67 1.49 4.67 -3.79
C GLY A 67 0.13 5.23 -3.36
N ARG A 68 -0.72 4.37 -2.79
CA ARG A 68 -2.02 4.79 -2.24
C ARG A 68 -1.84 5.78 -1.09
N LEU A 69 -1.00 5.46 -0.11
CA LEU A 69 -0.74 6.34 1.04
C LEU A 69 -0.06 7.65 0.63
N ALA A 70 0.89 7.63 -0.30
CA ALA A 70 1.54 8.84 -0.81
C ALA A 70 0.53 9.78 -1.49
N SER A 71 -0.42 9.23 -2.24
CA SER A 71 -1.48 10.01 -2.90
C SER A 71 -2.42 10.68 -1.91
N LEU A 72 -2.69 10.02 -0.77
CA LEU A 72 -3.52 10.57 0.31
C LEU A 72 -2.75 11.56 1.20
N ALA A 73 -1.47 11.29 1.48
CA ALA A 73 -0.63 12.12 2.34
C ALA A 73 -0.21 13.43 1.67
N PHE A 74 0.02 13.39 0.35
CA PHE A 74 0.60 14.50 -0.41
C PHE A 74 -0.23 14.86 -1.65
N PRO A 75 -1.53 15.21 -1.49
CA PRO A 75 -2.44 15.41 -2.63
C PRO A 75 -2.01 16.57 -3.55
N ASN A 76 -1.34 17.58 -2.99
CA ASN A 76 -0.90 18.77 -3.73
C ASN A 76 0.53 18.67 -4.27
N LEU A 77 1.24 17.58 -3.98
CA LEU A 77 2.64 17.44 -4.39
C LEU A 77 2.70 16.97 -5.85
N PRO A 78 3.59 17.56 -6.68
CA PRO A 78 3.81 17.10 -8.05
C PRO A 78 4.10 15.59 -8.09
N GLN A 79 3.63 14.91 -9.13
CA GLN A 79 3.76 13.46 -9.25
C GLN A 79 5.23 13.01 -9.15
N VAL A 80 6.14 13.72 -9.83
CA VAL A 80 7.58 13.43 -9.81
C VAL A 80 8.16 13.45 -8.39
N ASP A 81 7.71 14.36 -7.54
CA ASP A 81 8.21 14.44 -6.16
C ASP A 81 7.56 13.39 -5.25
N ARG A 82 6.29 13.02 -5.50
CA ARG A 82 5.67 11.86 -4.85
C ARG A 82 6.39 10.56 -5.22
N ASP A 83 6.75 10.38 -6.49
CA ASP A 83 7.44 9.18 -6.96
C ASP A 83 8.81 9.02 -6.29
N LYS A 84 9.54 10.13 -6.06
CA LYS A 84 10.79 10.12 -5.28
C LYS A 84 10.57 9.67 -3.84
N LEU A 85 9.52 10.15 -3.18
CA LEU A 85 9.17 9.73 -1.82
C LEU A 85 8.80 8.25 -1.77
N ILE A 86 7.98 7.79 -2.70
CA ILE A 86 7.60 6.39 -2.84
C ILE A 86 8.84 5.52 -3.03
N LEU A 87 9.74 5.89 -3.95
CA LEU A 87 10.96 5.13 -4.21
C LEU A 87 11.88 5.05 -2.98
N HIS A 88 12.08 6.19 -2.29
CA HIS A 88 12.89 6.22 -1.08
C HIS A 88 12.30 5.31 0.01
N HIS A 89 10.99 5.39 0.24
CA HIS A 89 10.32 4.60 1.27
C HIS A 89 10.21 3.12 0.88
N PHE A 90 10.06 2.83 -0.41
CA PHE A 90 10.06 1.48 -0.94
C PHE A 90 11.40 0.78 -0.66
N VAL A 91 12.53 1.41 -0.96
CA VAL A 91 13.86 0.82 -0.72
C VAL A 91 14.15 0.63 0.77
N THR A 92 13.79 1.61 1.60
CA THR A 92 14.07 1.59 3.05
C THR A 92 13.08 0.73 3.86
N GLY A 93 11.87 0.55 3.33
CA GLY A 93 10.81 -0.27 3.93
C GLY A 93 10.77 -1.71 3.40
N LEU A 94 11.55 -2.05 2.37
CA LEU A 94 11.61 -3.40 1.82
C LEU A 94 12.17 -4.37 2.87
N LEU A 95 11.52 -5.52 3.01
CA LEU A 95 12.07 -6.58 3.84
C LEU A 95 13.30 -7.13 3.11
N ALA A 96 14.48 -7.04 3.74
CA ALA A 96 15.71 -7.60 3.19
C ALA A 96 15.63 -9.14 3.11
N ARG A 97 14.93 -9.67 2.10
CA ARG A 97 14.89 -11.10 1.81
C ARG A 97 15.94 -11.54 0.78
N THR A 98 16.93 -10.68 0.53
CA THR A 98 18.02 -10.89 -0.44
C THR A 98 19.39 -10.50 0.11
N ALA A 99 19.65 -10.78 1.40
CA ALA A 99 21.02 -10.83 1.94
C ALA A 99 21.59 -12.26 1.98
N THR A 100 21.04 -13.19 1.21
CA THR A 100 21.57 -14.57 1.13
C THR A 100 21.72 -15.00 -0.33
N LYS A 101 22.99 -15.20 -0.71
CA LYS A 101 23.52 -15.79 -1.95
C LYS A 101 23.57 -14.93 -3.22
N PHE A 102 24.44 -13.92 -3.20
CA PHE A 102 25.34 -13.64 -4.34
C PHE A 102 26.81 -13.53 -3.90
N GLY A 103 27.19 -14.27 -2.85
CA GLY A 103 28.58 -14.67 -2.64
C GLY A 103 28.88 -15.90 -3.49
N GLY A 104 28.85 -15.74 -4.81
CA GLY A 104 29.38 -16.73 -5.73
C GLY A 104 30.88 -16.83 -5.53
N SER A 105 31.33 -17.98 -5.03
CA SER A 105 32.61 -18.64 -5.35
C SER A 105 33.74 -17.73 -5.85
N ASN A 106 34.71 -17.44 -4.99
CA ASN A 106 36.07 -17.19 -5.45
C ASN A 106 36.86 -18.51 -5.38
N PRO A 107 37.20 -19.17 -6.50
CA PRO A 107 38.14 -20.27 -6.50
C PRO A 107 39.51 -19.78 -7.00
N LEU A 108 40.12 -18.79 -6.35
CA LEU A 108 41.51 -18.43 -6.65
C LEU A 108 42.27 -18.05 -5.37
N THR A 109 42.64 -19.07 -4.59
CA THR A 109 43.83 -19.02 -3.75
C THR A 109 44.39 -20.44 -3.64
N GLN A 110 45.00 -20.91 -4.73
CA GLN A 110 46.16 -21.79 -4.61
C GLN A 110 47.39 -20.97 -5.00
N GLU A 111 48.10 -20.49 -3.98
CA GLU A 111 49.54 -20.25 -4.08
C GLU A 111 50.20 -20.73 -2.78
N ILE A 112 50.95 -21.83 -2.93
CA ILE A 112 52.30 -22.05 -2.39
C ILE A 112 52.46 -21.96 -0.85
N ARG A 113 52.51 -23.13 -0.20
CA ARG A 113 53.73 -23.67 0.42
C ARG A 113 53.59 -25.15 0.76
#